data_AF-A0A1H9EHE4-F1
#
_entry.id   AF-A0A1H9EHE4-F1
#
_cell.length_a   1.000
_cell.length_b   1.000
_cell.length_c   1.000
_cell.angle_alpha   90.00
_cell.angle_beta   90.00
_cell.angle_gamma   90.00
#
_symmetry.space_group_name_H-M   'P 1'
#
loop_
_entity.id
_entity.type
_entity.pdbx_description
1 polymer ?
#
loop_
_entity_poly.entity_id
_entity_poly.type
_entity_poly.pdbx_seq_one_letter_code
_entity_poly.pdbx_strand_id
1 'polypeptide(L)'
;MKALDDEIGRQLARAMAAGQLRAGAGKPTVVDEAWLQTPPGLRMAFQIMKSAGVPPAEVELFRWRASLRASLAAAEDEATRLRLQRQLAELEQDIAFRLEALRKLGQG
;
A
#
# COMPACT_ATOMS: atom_id res chain seq x y z
N MET A 1 9.60 -14.34 33.31
CA MET A 1 9.02 -13.06 32.85
C MET A 1 9.79 -11.86 33.39
N LYS A 2 9.90 -11.66 34.72
CA LYS A 2 10.61 -10.52 35.35
C LYS A 2 12.01 -10.19 34.80
N ALA A 3 12.85 -11.19 34.58
CA ALA A 3 14.21 -10.98 34.08
C ALA A 3 14.29 -10.40 32.65
N LEU A 4 13.29 -10.69 31.79
CA LEU A 4 13.21 -10.15 30.44
C LEU A 4 12.77 -8.68 30.47
N ASP A 5 11.75 -8.38 31.28
CA ASP A 5 11.27 -7.00 31.46
C ASP A 5 12.37 -6.08 32.00
N ASP A 6 13.16 -6.59 32.97
CA ASP A 6 14.30 -5.86 33.53
C ASP A 6 15.41 -5.62 32.48
N GLU A 7 15.65 -6.57 31.57
CA GLU A 7 16.63 -6.41 30.49
C GLU A 7 16.14 -5.43 29.42
N ILE A 8 14.87 -5.50 29.04
CA ILE A 8 14.23 -4.53 28.13
C ILE A 8 14.36 -3.12 28.72
N GLY A 9 14.08 -2.95 30.01
CA GLY A 9 14.22 -1.67 30.70
C GLY A 9 15.66 -1.12 30.65
N ARG A 10 16.67 -1.98 30.91
CA ARG A 10 18.08 -1.59 30.80
C ARG A 10 18.48 -1.18 29.40
N GLN A 11 18.03 -1.92 28.38
CA GLN A 11 18.31 -1.62 26.97
C GLN A 11 17.71 -0.27 26.55
N LEU A 12 16.45 -0.01 26.92
CA LEU A 12 15.78 1.26 26.63
C LEU A 12 16.48 2.45 27.31
N ALA A 13 16.87 2.30 28.58
CA ALA A 13 17.59 3.35 29.31
C ALA A 13 18.95 3.67 28.67
N ARG A 14 19.69 2.64 28.21
CA ARG A 14 20.95 2.83 27.47
C ARG A 14 20.73 3.56 26.14
N ALA A 15 19.74 3.16 25.35
CA ALA A 15 19.43 3.80 24.07
C ALA A 15 18.99 5.27 24.26
N MET A 16 18.25 5.57 25.33
CA MET A 16 17.90 6.95 25.69
C MET A 16 19.12 7.78 26.10
N ALA A 17 20.01 7.23 26.94
CA ALA A 17 21.24 7.92 27.35
C ALA A 17 22.19 8.17 26.17
N ALA A 18 22.23 7.26 25.20
CA ALA A 18 22.99 7.40 23.95
C ALA A 18 22.35 8.34 22.92
N GLY A 19 21.16 8.90 23.20
CA GLY A 19 20.41 9.75 22.27
C GLY A 19 19.83 9.02 21.06
N GLN A 20 19.90 7.69 21.03
CA GLN A 20 19.38 6.84 19.95
C GLN A 20 17.85 6.70 20.01
N LEU A 21 17.28 6.86 21.20
CA LEU A 21 15.84 6.82 21.43
C LEU A 21 15.42 8.03 22.25
N ARG A 22 14.31 8.67 21.87
CA ARG A 22 13.68 9.71 22.67
C ARG A 22 12.23 9.34 22.94
N ALA A 23 11.84 9.39 24.22
CA ALA A 23 10.46 9.17 24.63
C ALA A 23 9.54 10.16 23.88
N GLY A 24 8.46 9.65 23.27
CA GLY A 24 7.51 10.48 22.52
C GLY A 24 8.01 11.02 21.18
N ALA A 25 9.15 10.55 20.64
CA ALA A 25 9.63 10.99 19.32
C ALA A 25 8.83 10.41 18.13
N GLY A 26 7.99 9.40 18.37
CA GLY A 26 7.11 8.85 17.34
C GLY A 26 6.01 9.83 16.95
N LYS A 27 5.76 9.98 15.65
CA LYS A 27 4.54 10.67 15.17
C LYS A 27 3.33 9.77 15.45
N PRO A 28 2.26 10.29 16.07
CA PRO A 28 1.02 9.53 16.23
C PRO A 28 0.50 9.04 14.87
N THR A 29 0.00 7.80 14.83
CA THR A 29 -0.66 7.28 13.61
C THR A 29 -1.92 8.09 13.36
N VAL A 30 -2.00 8.72 12.20
CA VAL A 30 -3.19 9.45 11.76
C VAL A 30 -4.21 8.42 11.27
N VAL A 31 -5.32 8.31 11.99
CA VAL A 31 -6.47 7.52 11.57
C VAL A 31 -7.35 8.40 10.69
N ASP A 32 -7.21 8.24 9.38
CA ASP A 32 -8.04 8.91 8.39
C ASP A 32 -9.02 7.95 7.73
N GLU A 33 -9.84 8.47 6.81
CA GLU A 33 -10.82 7.68 6.08
C GLU A 33 -10.17 6.50 5.34
N ALA A 34 -9.01 6.72 4.71
CA ALA A 34 -8.29 5.65 4.01
C ALA A 34 -7.85 4.54 4.97
N TRP A 35 -7.37 4.87 6.18
CA TRP A 35 -7.04 3.89 7.21
C TRP A 35 -8.26 3.08 7.67
N LEU A 36 -9.41 3.73 7.86
CA LEU A 36 -10.64 3.06 8.28
C LEU A 36 -11.17 2.10 7.22
N GLN A 37 -11.08 2.48 5.94
CA GLN A 37 -11.48 1.65 4.81
C GLN A 37 -10.47 0.53 4.49
N THR A 38 -9.25 0.62 5.03
CA THR A 38 -8.24 -0.42 4.85
C THR A 38 -8.52 -1.61 5.77
N PRO A 39 -8.63 -2.85 5.23
CA PRO A 39 -8.78 -4.06 6.03
C PRO A 39 -7.66 -4.19 7.08
N PRO A 40 -7.95 -4.69 8.30
CA PRO A 40 -6.98 -4.77 9.39
C PRO A 40 -5.62 -5.39 8.99
N GLY A 41 -5.62 -6.50 8.25
CA GLY A 41 -4.40 -7.18 7.80
C GLY A 41 -3.52 -6.36 6.84
N LEU A 42 -4.07 -5.31 6.21
CA LEU A 42 -3.35 -4.46 5.26
C LEU A 42 -2.92 -3.10 5.85
N ARG A 43 -3.50 -2.67 6.99
CA ARG A 43 -3.27 -1.33 7.56
C ARG A 43 -1.79 -1.03 7.75
N MET A 44 -1.04 -1.96 8.33
CA MET A 44 0.37 -1.74 8.60
C MET A 44 1.20 -1.62 7.31
N ALA A 45 1.00 -2.52 6.36
CA ALA A 45 1.71 -2.48 5.08
C ALA A 45 1.42 -1.16 4.33
N PHE A 46 0.15 -0.74 4.28
CA PHE A 46 -0.25 0.49 3.60
C PHE A 46 0.26 1.74 4.31
N GLN A 47 0.32 1.73 5.64
CA GLN A 47 0.87 2.83 6.42
C GLN A 47 2.38 2.98 6.25
N ILE A 48 3.13 1.88 6.13
CA ILE A 48 4.56 1.91 5.83
C ILE A 48 4.79 2.58 4.47
N MET A 49 4.06 2.14 3.44
CA MET A 49 4.14 2.72 2.09
C MET A 49 3.80 4.22 2.09
N LYS A 50 2.67 4.59 2.70
CA LYS A 50 2.24 6.00 2.85
C LYS A 50 3.30 6.85 3.57
N SER A 51 3.89 6.33 4.64
CA SER A 51 4.93 7.04 5.41
C SER A 51 6.21 7.22 4.61
N ALA A 52 6.50 6.32 3.67
CA ALA A 52 7.60 6.42 2.73
C ALA A 52 7.29 7.30 1.49
N GLY A 53 6.06 7.81 1.36
CA GLY A 53 5.61 8.54 0.18
C GLY A 53 5.45 7.65 -1.07
N VAL A 54 5.39 6.33 -0.90
CA VAL A 54 5.27 5.36 -1.98
C VAL A 54 3.80 4.91 -2.08
N PRO A 55 3.14 5.02 -3.23
CA PRO A 55 1.80 4.49 -3.41
C PRO A 55 1.81 2.95 -3.55
N PRO A 56 0.72 2.26 -3.19
CA PRO A 56 0.56 0.84 -3.53
C PRO A 56 0.65 0.62 -5.05
N ALA A 57 1.16 -0.53 -5.47
CA ALA A 57 1.35 -0.87 -6.89
C ALA A 57 0.04 -0.82 -7.69
N GLU A 58 -1.09 -1.09 -7.03
CA GLU A 58 -2.43 -1.07 -7.61
C GLU A 58 -2.83 0.31 -8.13
N VAL A 59 -2.29 1.39 -7.54
CA VAL A 59 -2.53 2.76 -8.00
C VAL A 59 -1.98 2.98 -9.40
N GLU A 60 -0.80 2.43 -9.71
CA GLU A 60 -0.21 2.54 -11.05
C GLU A 60 -1.01 1.73 -12.08
N LEU A 61 -1.49 0.54 -11.71
CA LEU A 61 -2.37 -0.26 -12.58
C LEU A 61 -3.65 0.51 -12.95
N PHE A 62 -4.25 1.22 -11.98
CA PHE A 62 -5.42 2.07 -12.26
C PHE A 62 -5.11 3.26 -13.16
N ARG A 63 -3.92 3.87 -13.02
CA ARG A 63 -3.46 4.93 -13.93
C ARG A 63 -3.29 4.41 -15.36
N TRP A 64 -2.68 3.24 -15.53
CA TRP A 64 -2.55 2.61 -16.84
C TRP A 64 -3.90 2.26 -17.45
N ARG A 65 -4.83 1.73 -16.64
CA ARG A 65 -6.21 1.48 -17.09
C ARG A 65 -6.87 2.76 -17.59
N ALA A 66 -6.76 3.86 -16.84
CA ALA A 66 -7.29 5.15 -17.25
C ALA A 66 -6.66 5.64 -18.57
N SER A 67 -5.33 5.52 -18.71
CA SER A 67 -4.60 5.88 -19.93
C SER A 67 -5.02 5.06 -21.14
N LEU A 68 -5.20 3.75 -20.99
CA LEU A 68 -5.67 2.87 -22.06
C LEU A 68 -7.10 3.20 -22.48
N ARG A 69 -8.00 3.48 -21.52
CA ARG A 69 -9.38 3.90 -21.82
C ARG A 69 -9.41 5.24 -22.57
N ALA A 70 -8.58 6.20 -22.17
CA ALA A 70 -8.46 7.47 -22.88
C ALA A 70 -7.92 7.28 -24.31
N SER A 71 -6.88 6.45 -24.46
CA SER A 71 -6.31 6.13 -25.78
C SER A 71 -7.32 5.41 -26.68
N LEU A 72 -8.12 4.51 -26.11
CA LEU A 72 -9.16 3.80 -26.84
C LEU A 72 -10.28 4.74 -27.31
N ALA A 73 -10.67 5.71 -26.49
CA ALA A 73 -11.66 6.73 -26.84
C ALA A 73 -11.15 7.67 -27.95
N ALA A 74 -9.84 7.92 -28.00
CA ALA A 74 -9.19 8.74 -29.03
C ALA A 74 -8.79 7.95 -30.29
N ALA A 75 -8.96 6.62 -30.32
CA ALA A 75 -8.53 5.80 -31.45
C ALA A 75 -9.47 5.97 -32.66
N GLU A 76 -8.92 6.37 -33.79
CA GLU A 76 -9.66 6.58 -35.04
C GLU A 76 -9.73 5.32 -35.90
N ASP A 77 -8.69 4.48 -35.87
CA ASP A 77 -8.61 3.26 -36.66
C ASP A 77 -9.00 1.99 -35.88
N GLU A 78 -9.61 1.04 -36.58
CA GLU A 78 -10.15 -0.18 -35.99
C GLU A 78 -9.05 -1.15 -35.50
N ALA A 79 -7.88 -1.19 -36.18
CA ALA A 79 -6.79 -2.05 -35.78
C ALA A 79 -6.19 -1.62 -34.43
N THR A 80 -5.98 -0.32 -34.24
CA THR A 80 -5.56 0.27 -32.96
C THR A 80 -6.63 0.08 -31.90
N ARG A 81 -7.91 0.26 -32.23
CA ARG A 81 -9.01 0.04 -31.29
C ARG A 81 -9.01 -1.39 -30.76
N LEU A 82 -8.94 -2.39 -31.65
CA LEU A 82 -8.88 -3.81 -31.26
C LEU A 82 -7.63 -4.12 -30.41
N ARG A 83 -6.47 -3.58 -30.77
CA ARG A 83 -5.23 -3.75 -29.99
C ARG A 83 -5.36 -3.16 -28.59
N LEU A 84 -5.87 -1.94 -28.46
CA LEU A 84 -6.07 -1.26 -27.18
C LEU A 84 -7.13 -1.95 -26.32
N GLN A 85 -8.21 -2.46 -26.92
CA GLN A 85 -9.22 -3.26 -26.20
C GLN A 85 -8.61 -4.53 -25.61
N ARG A 86 -7.76 -5.24 -26.38
CA ARG A 86 -7.08 -6.43 -25.89
C ARG A 86 -6.16 -6.11 -24.71
N GLN A 87 -5.34 -5.06 -24.84
CA GLN A 87 -4.46 -4.61 -23.75
C GLN A 87 -5.24 -4.20 -22.50
N LEU A 88 -6.38 -3.51 -22.68
CA LEU A 88 -7.25 -3.13 -21.58
C LEU A 88 -7.85 -4.36 -20.89
N ALA A 89 -8.33 -5.35 -21.65
CA ALA A 89 -8.89 -6.58 -21.10
C ALA A 89 -7.84 -7.38 -20.30
N GLU A 90 -6.62 -7.52 -20.83
CA GLU A 90 -5.50 -8.18 -20.13
C GLU A 90 -5.17 -7.46 -18.81
N LEU A 91 -5.10 -6.12 -18.83
CA LEU A 91 -4.84 -5.32 -17.62
C LEU A 91 -5.97 -5.41 -16.60
N GLU A 92 -7.23 -5.39 -17.03
CA GLU A 92 -8.39 -5.50 -16.13
C GLU A 92 -8.43 -6.87 -15.44
N GLN A 93 -8.03 -7.94 -16.14
CA GLN A 93 -7.90 -9.26 -15.56
C GLN A 93 -6.80 -9.32 -14.49
N ASP A 94 -5.63 -8.73 -14.75
CA ASP A 94 -4.53 -8.65 -13.77
C ASP A 94 -4.94 -7.87 -12.51
N ILE A 95 -5.59 -6.72 -12.69
CA ILE A 95 -6.17 -5.94 -11.59
C ILE A 95 -7.14 -6.79 -10.76
N ALA A 96 -8.04 -7.54 -11.40
CA ALA A 96 -9.01 -8.37 -10.70
C ALA A 96 -8.32 -9.45 -9.83
N PHE A 97 -7.33 -10.15 -10.38
CA PHE A 97 -6.54 -11.14 -9.62
C PHE A 97 -5.81 -10.50 -8.44
N ARG A 98 -5.20 -9.33 -8.66
CA ARG A 98 -4.44 -8.63 -7.62
C ARG A 98 -5.32 -8.16 -6.47
N LEU A 99 -6.49 -7.60 -6.78
CA LEU A 99 -7.44 -7.16 -5.76
C LEU A 99 -8.02 -8.34 -4.97
N GLU A 100 -8.26 -9.48 -5.61
CA GLU A 100 -8.70 -10.69 -4.91
C GLU A 100 -7.60 -11.23 -3.95
N ALA A 101 -6.33 -11.18 -4.37
CA ALA A 101 -5.21 -11.54 -3.50
C ALA A 101 -5.10 -10.60 -2.29
N LEU A 102 -5.28 -9.29 -2.48
CA LEU A 102 -5.30 -8.31 -1.39
C LEU A 102 -6.48 -8.54 -0.45
N ARG A 103 -7.66 -8.86 -0.98
CA ARG A 103 -8.83 -9.17 -0.16
C ARG A 103 -8.56 -10.36 0.76
N LYS A 104 -7.96 -11.43 0.22
CA LYS A 104 -7.58 -12.61 1.02
C LYS A 104 -6.55 -12.26 2.09
N LEU A 105 -5.55 -11.45 1.75
CA LEU A 105 -4.53 -11.00 2.70
C LEU A 105 -5.12 -10.12 3.81
N GLY A 106 -6.11 -9.28 3.50
CA GLY A 106 -6.77 -8.41 4.46
C GLY A 106 -7.72 -9.11 5.43
N GLN A 107 -8.08 -10.38 5.17
CA GLN A 107 -8.90 -11.22 6.04
C GLN A 107 -8.09 -12.04 7.06
N GLY A 108 -6.77 -12.12 6.88
CA GLY A 108 -5.84 -12.83 7.77
C GLY A 108 -5.36 -12.00 8.95
#